data_AF-A0A1W1XY35-F1
#
_entry.id   AF-A0A1W1XY35-F1
#
_cell.length_a   1.000
_cell.length_b   1.000
_cell.length_c   1.000
_cell.angle_alpha   90.00
_cell.angle_beta   90.00
_cell.angle_gamma   90.00
#
_symmetry.space_group_name_H-M   'P 1'
#
loop_
_entity.id
_entity.type
_entity.pdbx_description
1 polymer ?
#
loop_
_entity_poly.entity_id
_entity_poly.type
_entity_poly.pdbx_seq_one_letter_code
_entity_poly.pdbx_strand_id
1 'polypeptide(L)' 'MLPKPVYEVLPFVYFALAVLVLLTMESSARYLSALSLLAAGIVVLYQRRRNRHKHAARQRHFHM' A
#
# COMPACT_ATOMS: atom_id res chain seq x y z
N MET A 1 -4.40 -0.61 17.23
CA MET A 1 -3.43 -1.48 16.53
C MET A 1 -4.20 -2.16 15.41
N LEU A 2 -3.98 -1.78 14.15
CA LEU A 2 -4.70 -2.39 13.04
C LEU A 2 -4.32 -3.88 12.94
N PRO A 3 -5.27 -4.80 12.69
CA PRO A 3 -4.97 -6.20 12.56
C PRO A 3 -3.94 -6.43 11.44
N LYS A 4 -2.84 -7.13 11.76
CA LYS A 4 -1.76 -7.47 10.80
C LYS A 4 -2.26 -7.93 9.42
N PRO A 5 -3.26 -8.84 9.29
CA PRO A 5 -3.69 -9.31 7.98
C PRO A 5 -4.33 -8.21 7.12
N VAL A 6 -5.06 -7.28 7.73
CA VAL A 6 -5.67 -6.14 7.01
C VAL A 6 -4.58 -5.26 6.40
N TYR A 7 -3.49 -5.04 7.14
CA TYR A 7 -2.35 -4.26 6.66
C TYR A 7 -1.54 -4.96 5.55
N GLU A 8 -1.55 -6.29 5.51
CA GLU A 8 -0.82 -7.06 4.49
C GLU A 8 -1.57 -7.15 3.17
N VAL A 9 -2.91 -7.17 3.22
CA VAL A 9 -3.78 -7.27 2.04
C VAL A 9 -4.05 -5.90 1.41
N LEU A 10 -3.97 -4.82 2.19
CA LEU A 10 -4.22 -3.43 1.75
C LEU A 10 -3.57 -3.05 0.40
N PRO A 11 -2.24 -3.21 0.19
CA PRO A 11 -1.63 -2.81 -1.07
C PRO A 11 -2.17 -3.61 -2.26
N PHE A 12 -2.44 -4.91 -2.09
CA PHE A 12 -3.02 -5.75 -3.15
C PHE A 12 -4.44 -5.30 -3.52
N VAL A 13 -5.23 -4.87 -2.54
CA VAL A 13 -6.58 -4.32 -2.78
C VAL A 13 -6.50 -3.02 -3.57
N TYR A 14 -5.57 -2.11 -3.24
CA TYR A 14 -5.38 -0.87 -4.01
C TYR A 14 -4.98 -1.15 -5.47
N PHE A 15 -4.09 -2.10 -5.71
CA PHE A 15 -3.72 -2.52 -7.07
C PHE A 15 -4.89 -3.19 -7.81
N ALA A 16 -5.63 -4.09 -7.14
CA ALA A 16 -6.79 -4.75 -7.74
C ALA A 16 -7.88 -3.74 -8.12
N LEU A 17 -8.16 -2.76 -7.25
CA LEU A 17 -9.11 -1.68 -7.53
C LEU A 17 -8.64 -0.78 -8.69
N ALA A 18 -7.34 -0.48 -8.77
CA ALA A 18 -6.80 0.31 -9.88
C ALA A 18 -6.99 -0.41 -11.23
N VAL A 19 -6.72 -1.72 -11.27
CA VAL A 19 -6.94 -2.55 -12.47
C VAL A 19 -8.43 -2.65 -12.79
N LEU A 20 -9.29 -2.84 -11.79
CA LEU A 20 -10.74 -2.89 -11.98
C LEU A 20 -11.25 -1.59 -12.61
N VAL A 21 -10.85 -0.43 -12.10
CA VAL A 21 -11.22 0.88 -12.64
C VAL A 21 -10.77 1.04 -14.10
N LEU A 22 -9.56 0.56 -14.43
CA LEU A 22 -9.08 0.59 -15.82
C LEU A 22 -9.90 -0.31 -16.74
N LEU A 23 -10.41 -1.43 -16.26
CA LEU A 23 -11.20 -2.38 -17.06
C LEU A 23 -12.67 -1.98 -17.18
N THR A 24 -13.26 -1.35 -16.16
CA THR A 24 -14.70 -1.06 -16.12
C THR A 24 -15.06 0.34 -16.59
N MET A 25 -14.13 1.30 -16.53
CA MET A 25 -14.39 2.66 -17.02
C MET A 25 -13.78 2.84 -18.41
N GLU A 26 -14.57 3.38 -19.34
CA GLU A 26 -14.11 3.81 -20.68
C GLU A 26 -13.77 5.31 -20.73
N SER A 27 -14.15 6.07 -19.71
CA SER A 27 -13.89 7.50 -19.63
C SER A 27 -12.40 7.80 -19.42
N SER A 28 -11.93 8.90 -20.00
CA SER A 28 -10.59 9.47 -19.78
C SER A 28 -10.29 9.71 -18.28
N ALA A 29 -11.33 9.92 -17.46
CA ALA A 29 -11.20 10.07 -16.02
C ALA A 29 -10.64 8.81 -15.32
N ARG A 30 -10.74 7.62 -15.94
CA ARG A 30 -10.22 6.36 -15.37
C ARG A 30 -8.73 6.43 -15.07
N TYR A 31 -7.97 7.15 -15.90
CA TYR A 31 -6.51 7.23 -15.75
C TYR A 31 -6.15 8.04 -14.51
N LEU A 32 -6.87 9.13 -14.23
CA LEU A 32 -6.69 9.91 -13.01
C LEU A 32 -7.04 9.09 -11.77
N SER A 33 -8.18 8.40 -11.79
CA SER A 33 -8.59 7.53 -10.68
C SER A 33 -7.62 6.37 -10.44
N ALA A 34 -7.17 5.69 -11.51
CA ALA A 34 -6.18 4.62 -11.42
C ALA A 34 -4.83 5.15 -10.90
N LEU A 35 -4.40 6.33 -11.33
CA LEU A 35 -3.17 6.98 -10.85
C LEU A 35 -3.25 7.29 -9.35
N SER A 36 -4.37 7.83 -8.87
CA SER A 36 -4.58 8.09 -7.44
C SER A 36 -4.54 6.81 -6.61
N LEU A 37 -5.16 5.72 -7.11
CA LEU A 37 -5.14 4.41 -6.44
C LEU A 37 -3.73 3.80 -6.40
N LEU A 38 -2.97 3.92 -7.50
CA LEU A 38 -1.56 3.51 -7.55
C LEU A 38 -0.70 4.30 -6.57
N ALA A 39 -0.85 5.62 -6.53
CA ALA A 39 -0.14 6.48 -5.59
C ALA A 39 -0.45 6.10 -4.14
N ALA A 40 -1.72 5.84 -3.82
CA ALA A 40 -2.13 5.35 -2.50
C ALA A 40 -1.46 4.00 -2.15
N GLY A 41 -1.45 3.04 -3.08
CA GLY A 41 -0.76 1.75 -2.92
C GLY A 41 0.74 1.91 -2.65
N ILE A 42 1.42 2.82 -3.37
CA ILE A 42 2.84 3.14 -3.17
C ILE A 42 3.08 3.74 -1.78
N VAL A 43 2.24 4.68 -1.32
CA VAL A 43 2.35 5.27 0.02
C VAL A 43 2.19 4.19 1.10
N VAL A 44 1.24 3.26 0.93
CA VAL A 44 1.06 2.13 1.84
C VAL A 44 2.29 1.22 1.86
N LEU A 45 2.88 0.92 0.70
CA LEU A 45 4.13 0.16 0.60
C LEU A 45 5.31 0.88 1.27
N TYR A 46 5.41 2.20 1.10
CA TYR A 46 6.44 3.02 1.73
C TYR A 46 6.31 3.01 3.26
N GLN A 47 5.08 3.18 3.77
CA GLN A 47 4.82 3.04 5.20
C GLN A 47 5.13 1.63 5.71
N ARG A 48 4.80 0.59 4.94
CA ARG A 48 5.16 -0.80 5.29
C ARG A 48 6.67 -1.00 5.38
N ARG A 49 7.45 -0.50 4.41
CA ARG A 49 8.92 -0.53 4.47
C ARG A 49 9.44 0.21 5.69
N ARG A 50 8.98 1.45 5.92
CA ARG A 50 9.38 2.27 7.06
C ARG A 50 9.08 1.59 8.40
N ASN A 51 7.92 0.93 8.51
CA ASN A 51 7.54 0.22 9.73
C ASN A 51 8.41 -1.02 9.97
N ARG A 52 8.79 -1.76 8.92
CA ARG A 52 9.77 -2.87 9.03
C ARG A 52 11.15 -2.39 9.48
N HIS A 53 11.63 -1.24 8.99
CA HIS A 53 12.92 -0.68 9.40
C HIS A 53 12.94 -0.20 10.85
N LYS A 54 11.83 0.37 11.36
CA LYS A 54 11.70 0.72 12.78
C LYS A 54 11.78 -0.50 13.70
N HIS A 55 11.21 -1.63 13.29
CA HIS A 55 11.32 -2.87 14.06
C HIS A 55 12.75 -3.46 14.04
N ALA A 56 13.45 -3.40 12.90
CA ALA A 56 14.84 -3.86 12.80
C ALA A 56 15.81 -3.01 13.64
N ALA A 57 15.62 -1.68 13.68
CA ALA A 57 16.43 -0.79 14.51
C ALA A 57 16.21 -1.01 16.01
N ARG A 58 14.98 -1.32 16.43
CA ARG A 58 14.63 -1.52 17.85
C ARG A 58 15.13 -2.87 18.41
N GLN A 59 15.32 -3.88 17.57
CA GLN A 59 15.87 -5.18 17.99
C GLN A 59 17.39 -5.13 18.26
N ARG A 60 18.14 -4.28 17.55
CA ARG A 60 19.58 -4.10 17.78
C ARG A 60 19.91 -3.44 19.12
N HIS A 61 19.03 -2.55 19.59
CA HIS A 61 19.25 -1.81 20.83
C HIS A 61 18.95 -2.64 22.10
N PHE A 62 18.39 -3.84 21.98
CA PHE A 62 18.11 -4.74 23.10
C PHE A 62 19.17 -5.85 23.26
N HIS A 63 20.17 -5.90 22.36
CA HIS A 63 21.29 -6.86 22.39
C HIS A 63 22.64 -6.19 22.70
N MET A 64 22.63 -4.93 23.17
CA MET A 64 23.78 -4.25 23.79
C MET A 64 23.44 -4.00 25.25
#